data_AF-A0A1A2LAF8-F1
#
_entry.id   AF-A0A1A2LAF8-F1
#
_cell.length_a   1.000
_cell.length_b   1.000
_cell.length_c   1.000
_cell.angle_alpha   90.00
_cell.angle_beta   90.00
_cell.angle_gamma   90.00
#
_symmetry.space_group_name_H-M   'P 1'
#
loop_
_entity.id
_entity.type
_entity.pdbx_description
1 polymer ?
#
loop_
_entity_poly.entity_id
_entity_poly.type
_entity_poly.pdbx_seq_one_letter_code
_entity_poly.pdbx_strand_id
1 'polypeptide(L)'
;MATSHDVGLDHLPLPGTPAWCGMDDDDARKLLALVLGGVREALNHDAAQEHLADASKKIATSADWSALARRIAQGRGRAYIPRRAS
;
A
#
# COMPACT_ATOMS: atom_id res chain seq x y z
N MET A 1 -20.18 -5.48 -33.07
CA MET A 1 -20.81 -6.67 -32.48
C MET A 1 -19.71 -7.55 -31.90
N ALA A 2 -19.52 -7.53 -30.58
CA ALA A 2 -18.56 -8.39 -29.89
C ALA A 2 -19.34 -9.14 -28.79
N THR A 3 -20.14 -10.11 -29.23
CA THR A 3 -20.92 -11.00 -28.38
C THR A 3 -20.53 -12.43 -28.72
N SER A 4 -19.44 -12.89 -28.13
CA SER A 4 -19.09 -14.30 -27.90
C SER A 4 -17.63 -14.32 -27.50
N HIS A 5 -17.33 -14.44 -26.21
CA HIS A 5 -16.26 -15.29 -25.75
C HIS A 5 -16.60 -15.69 -24.33
N ASP A 6 -16.64 -17.00 -24.11
CA ASP A 6 -16.78 -17.70 -22.85
C ASP A 6 -15.54 -17.47 -21.98
N VAL A 7 -15.26 -16.20 -21.64
CA VAL A 7 -14.13 -15.84 -20.79
C VAL A 7 -14.60 -15.95 -19.36
N GLY A 8 -14.40 -17.12 -18.76
CA GLY A 8 -14.56 -17.30 -17.31
C GLY A 8 -13.68 -16.29 -16.58
N LEU A 9 -14.31 -15.25 -16.02
CA LEU A 9 -13.63 -14.15 -15.33
C LEU A 9 -13.15 -14.54 -13.93
N ASP A 10 -13.68 -15.64 -13.39
CA ASP A 10 -13.46 -16.08 -12.01
C ASP A 10 -12.03 -16.59 -11.76
N HIS A 11 -11.24 -16.84 -12.80
CA HIS A 11 -9.91 -17.48 -12.71
C HIS A 11 -8.82 -16.84 -13.58
N LEU A 12 -8.89 -15.54 -13.86
CA LEU A 12 -7.75 -14.88 -14.52
C LEU A 12 -6.56 -14.78 -13.57
N PRO A 13 -5.35 -15.19 -13.98
CA PRO A 13 -4.17 -15.08 -13.15
C PRO A 13 -3.88 -13.60 -12.86
N LEU A 14 -3.50 -13.30 -11.62
CA LEU A 14 -3.14 -11.95 -11.20
C LEU A 14 -1.98 -11.43 -12.08
N PRO A 15 -2.06 -10.21 -12.66
CA PRO A 15 -0.98 -9.66 -13.44
C PRO A 15 0.35 -9.63 -12.69
N GLY A 16 1.44 -9.95 -13.39
CA GLY A 16 2.79 -10.00 -12.80
C GLY A 16 3.11 -11.28 -12.02
N THR A 17 2.16 -12.19 -11.81
CA THR A 17 2.47 -13.52 -11.26
C THR A 17 3.17 -14.40 -12.29
N PRO A 18 3.95 -15.42 -11.87
CA PRO A 18 4.58 -16.36 -12.81
C PRO A 18 3.58 -17.03 -13.76
N ALA A 19 2.37 -17.33 -13.29
CA ALA A 19 1.29 -17.88 -14.11
C ALA A 19 0.84 -16.92 -15.22
N TRP A 20 0.76 -15.61 -14.92
CA TRP A 20 0.45 -14.58 -15.92
C TRP A 20 1.61 -14.34 -16.89
N CYS A 21 2.86 -14.31 -16.39
CA CYS A 21 4.05 -14.12 -17.22
C CYS A 21 4.26 -15.26 -18.23
N GLY A 22 3.86 -16.48 -17.86
CA GLY A 22 3.96 -17.66 -18.73
C GLY A 22 2.86 -17.79 -19.79
N MET A 23 1.89 -16.87 -19.85
CA MET A 23 0.86 -16.85 -20.90
C MET A 23 1.44 -16.30 -22.22
N ASP A 24 0.88 -16.73 -23.35
CA ASP A 24 1.22 -16.17 -24.67
C ASP A 24 0.93 -14.67 -24.73
N ASP A 25 1.81 -13.91 -25.40
CA ASP A 25 1.70 -12.45 -25.50
C ASP A 25 0.44 -11.99 -26.26
N ASP A 26 -0.05 -12.81 -27.18
CA ASP A 26 -1.26 -12.55 -27.97
C ASP A 26 -2.54 -13.12 -27.31
N ASP A 27 -2.44 -13.73 -26.13
CA ASP A 27 -3.62 -14.23 -25.40
C ASP A 27 -4.44 -13.06 -24.84
N ALA A 28 -5.64 -12.86 -25.38
CA ALA A 28 -6.56 -11.80 -24.94
C ALA A 28 -6.87 -11.83 -23.43
N ARG A 29 -6.79 -13.01 -22.78
CA ARG A 29 -6.97 -13.16 -21.33
C ARG A 29 -5.84 -12.50 -20.54
N LYS A 30 -4.61 -12.48 -21.09
CA LYS A 30 -3.44 -11.84 -20.48
C LYS A 30 -3.65 -10.32 -20.38
N LEU A 31 -4.20 -9.73 -21.44
CA LEU A 31 -4.58 -8.31 -21.47
C LEU A 31 -5.78 -8.04 -20.55
N LEU A 32 -6.81 -8.88 -20.56
CA LEU A 32 -8.00 -8.70 -19.72
C LEU A 32 -7.67 -8.76 -18.22
N ALA A 33 -6.71 -9.61 -17.84
CA ALA A 33 -6.22 -9.68 -16.47
C ALA A 33 -5.63 -8.34 -16.00
N LEU A 34 -4.97 -7.57 -16.87
CA LEU A 34 -4.48 -6.22 -16.55
C LEU A 34 -5.62 -5.23 -16.34
N VAL A 35 -6.65 -5.27 -17.18
CA VAL A 35 -7.81 -4.36 -17.06
C VAL A 35 -8.52 -4.58 -15.73
N LEU A 36 -8.86 -5.83 -15.41
CA LEU A 36 -9.56 -6.17 -14.17
C LEU A 36 -8.64 -6.02 -12.94
N GLY A 37 -7.38 -6.44 -13.06
CA GLY A 37 -6.38 -6.32 -12.01
C GLY A 37 -6.08 -4.87 -11.66
N GLY A 38 -6.00 -3.99 -12.66
CA GLY A 38 -5.78 -2.56 -12.48
C GLY A 38 -6.92 -1.86 -11.74
N VAL A 39 -8.17 -2.19 -12.05
CA VAL A 39 -9.33 -1.66 -11.31
C VAL A 39 -9.31 -2.10 -9.85
N ARG A 40 -9.08 -3.40 -9.60
CA ARG A 40 -8.96 -3.91 -8.22
C ARG A 40 -7.84 -3.20 -7.47
N GLU A 41 -6.69 -3.03 -8.10
CA GLU A 41 -5.52 -2.45 -7.44
C GLU A 41 -5.69 -0.94 -7.18
N ALA A 42 -6.38 -0.22 -8.07
CA ALA A 42 -6.76 1.16 -7.82
C ALA A 42 -7.66 1.28 -6.59
N LEU A 43 -8.67 0.41 -6.46
CA LEU A 43 -9.57 0.38 -5.29
C LEU A 43 -8.84 -0.02 -4.01
N ASN A 44 -7.93 -1.01 -4.08
CA ASN A 44 -7.11 -1.41 -2.93
C ASN A 44 -6.22 -0.26 -2.45
N HIS A 45 -5.58 0.46 -3.38
CA HIS A 45 -4.73 1.61 -3.05
C HIS A 45 -5.54 2.73 -2.41
N ASP A 46 -6.71 3.06 -2.95
CA ASP A 46 -7.59 4.08 -2.40
C ASP A 46 -8.00 3.75 -0.95
N ALA A 47 -8.51 2.53 -0.72
CA ALA A 47 -8.89 2.06 0.62
C ALA A 47 -7.69 2.02 1.59
N ALA A 48 -6.52 1.54 1.15
CA ALA A 48 -5.33 1.51 1.98
C ALA A 48 -4.86 2.92 2.34
N GLN A 49 -4.88 3.87 1.39
CA GLN A 49 -4.52 5.26 1.63
C GLN A 49 -5.49 5.93 2.61
N GLU A 50 -6.80 5.68 2.48
CA GLU A 50 -7.80 6.18 3.42
C GLU A 50 -7.51 5.69 4.85
N HIS A 51 -7.28 4.39 5.02
CA HIS A 51 -6.96 3.80 6.33
C HIS A 51 -5.64 4.33 6.91
N LEU A 52 -4.61 4.49 6.08
CA LEU A 52 -3.33 5.05 6.50
C LEU A 52 -3.47 6.53 6.92
N ALA A 53 -4.26 7.31 6.18
CA ALA A 53 -4.52 8.70 6.52
C ALA A 53 -5.29 8.84 7.84
N ASP A 54 -6.30 8.00 8.07
CA ASP A 54 -7.04 7.96 9.34
C ASP A 54 -6.13 7.54 10.51
N ALA A 55 -5.34 6.47 10.36
CA ALA A 55 -4.36 6.05 11.36
C ALA A 55 -3.35 7.16 11.68
N SER A 56 -2.86 7.86 10.65
CA SER A 56 -1.92 8.97 10.81
C SER A 56 -2.52 10.12 11.63
N LYS A 57 -3.78 10.48 11.37
CA LYS A 57 -4.50 11.50 12.16
C LYS A 57 -4.67 11.06 13.62
N LYS A 58 -5.05 9.80 13.85
CA LYS A 58 -5.20 9.25 15.21
C LYS A 58 -3.89 9.27 15.99
N ILE A 59 -2.77 8.91 15.35
CA ILE A 59 -1.44 9.00 15.97
C ILE A 59 -1.08 10.45 16.23
N ALA A 60 -1.30 11.36 15.27
CA ALA A 60 -0.99 12.78 15.43
C ALA A 60 -1.75 13.42 16.60
N THR A 61 -2.95 12.92 16.94
CA THR A 61 -3.75 13.43 18.06
C THR A 61 -3.63 12.62 19.35
N SER A 62 -2.89 11.50 19.36
CA SER A 62 -2.83 10.60 20.53
C SER A 62 -2.02 11.16 21.71
N ALA A 63 -1.18 12.17 21.49
CA ALA A 63 -0.35 12.79 22.52
C ALA A 63 0.04 14.23 22.14
N ASP A 64 0.48 15.02 23.12
CA ASP A 64 1.11 16.33 22.86
C ASP A 64 2.54 16.14 22.35
N TRP A 65 2.65 15.81 21.06
CA TRP A 65 3.93 15.64 20.36
C TRP A 65 4.76 16.92 20.37
N SER A 66 4.13 18.10 20.41
CA SER A 66 4.82 19.38 20.52
C SER A 66 5.49 19.54 21.89
N ALA A 67 4.83 19.13 22.98
CA ALA A 67 5.48 19.10 24.30
C ALA A 67 6.62 18.09 24.37
N LEU A 68 6.48 16.93 23.74
CA LEU A 68 7.59 15.99 23.63
C LEU A 68 8.77 16.59 22.87
N ALA A 69 8.53 17.21 21.72
CA ALA A 69 9.55 17.87 20.91
C ALA A 69 10.25 19.00 21.69
N ARG A 70 9.49 19.84 22.41
CA ARG A 70 10.05 20.87 23.30
C ARG A 70 10.95 20.28 24.37
N ARG A 71 10.53 19.20 25.04
CA ARG A 71 11.34 18.50 26.06
C ARG A 71 12.64 17.93 25.47
N ILE A 72 12.59 17.39 24.25
CA ILE A 72 13.79 16.89 23.57
C ILE A 72 14.75 18.05 23.24
N ALA A 73 14.22 19.14 22.68
CA ALA A 73 15.01 20.32 22.29
C ALA A 73 15.63 21.06 23.50
N GLN A 74 14.91 21.11 24.63
CA GLN A 74 15.40 21.68 25.89
C GLN A 74 16.43 20.77 26.60
N GLY A 75 16.69 19.58 26.05
CA GLY A 75 17.57 18.58 26.63
C GLY A 75 16.87 17.69 27.64
N ARG A 76 17.35 16.46 27.78
CA ARG A 76 16.81 15.42 28.68
C ARG A 76 17.03 15.70 30.18
N GLY A 77 17.48 16.91 30.52
CA GLY A 77 17.79 17.35 31.87
C GLY A 77 19.05 16.68 32.45
N ARG A 78 19.29 16.93 33.75
CA ARG A 78 20.46 16.43 34.49
C ARG A 78 20.48 14.91 34.70
N ALA A 79 19.35 14.23 34.53
CA ALA A 79 19.25 12.77 34.63
C ALA A 79 19.71 12.04 33.35
N TYR A 80 20.06 12.78 32.28
CA TYR A 80 20.51 12.17 31.04
C TYR A 80 21.94 11.61 31.17
N ILE A 81 22.08 10.31 30.92
CA ILE A 81 23.37 9.64 30.83
C ILE A 81 23.77 9.58 29.33
N PRO A 82 24.87 10.25 28.92
CA PRO A 82 25.32 10.23 27.53
C PRO A 82 25.80 8.83 27.12
N ARG A 83 25.56 8.48 25.85
CA ARG A 83 26.06 7.23 25.28
C ARG A 83 27.57 7.33 25.06
N ARG A 84 28.33 6.32 25.47
CA ARG A 84 29.78 6.25 25.18
C ARG A 84 29.96 6.02 23.69
N ALA A 85 30.78 6.85 23.03
CA ALA A 85 31.17 6.60 21.66
C ALA A 85 32.05 5.34 21.59
N SER A 86 31.81 4.51 20.57
CA SER A 86 32.60 3.33 20.24
C SER A 86 33.96 3.71 19.68
#